data_AF-A0A849TJC7-F1
#
_entry.id   AF-A0A849TJC7-F1
#
_cell.length_a   1.000
_cell.length_b   1.000
_cell.length_c   1.000
_cell.angle_alpha   90.00
_cell.angle_beta   90.00
_cell.angle_gamma   90.00
#
_symmetry.space_group_name_H-M   'P 1'
#
loop_
_entity.id
_entity.type
_entity.pdbx_description
1 polymer ?
#
loop_
_entity_poly.entity_id
_entity_poly.type
_entity_poly.pdbx_seq_one_letter_code
_entity_poly.pdbx_strand_id
1 'polypeptide(L)' 'FSTAEQSAETAAKHFAGQSNLVLVAFDADTLGPNLKWEPSRGGALFPHLYAALPTASALWVKPLPLGPDGHHIFPDLRSI' A
#
# COMPACT_ATOMS: atom_id res chain seq x y z
N PHE A 1 -1.73 -0.12 -6.00
CA PHE A 1 -1.96 -0.47 -4.60
C PHE A 1 -1.34 -1.82 -4.32
N SER A 2 -1.19 -2.20 -3.05
CA SER A 2 -0.74 -3.52 -2.61
C SER A 2 -1.68 -4.00 -1.50
N THR A 3 -1.93 -5.31 -1.41
CA THR A 3 -2.61 -5.87 -0.22
C THR A 3 -1.74 -5.72 1.03
N ALA A 4 -2.29 -6.03 2.20
CA ALA A 4 -1.54 -6.04 3.45
C ALA A 4 -0.29 -6.95 3.36
N GLU A 5 -0.44 -8.14 2.78
CA GLU A 5 0.63 -9.13 2.62
C GLU A 5 1.70 -8.69 1.61
N GLN A 6 1.32 -7.86 0.63
CA GLN A 6 2.20 -7.39 -0.44
C GLN A 6 2.92 -6.08 -0.10
N SER A 7 2.41 -5.33 0.88
CA SER A 7 2.83 -3.94 1.14
C SER A 7 4.29 -3.82 1.59
N ALA A 8 4.74 -4.70 2.49
CA ALA A 8 6.11 -4.68 3.00
C ALA A 8 7.16 -4.94 1.91
N GLU A 9 6.92 -5.93 1.05
CA GLU A 9 7.80 -6.22 -0.09
C GLU A 9 7.80 -5.08 -1.12
N THR A 10 6.63 -4.46 -1.34
CA THR A 10 6.52 -3.29 -2.24
C THR A 10 7.36 -2.12 -1.72
N ALA A 11 7.28 -1.83 -0.42
CA ALA A 11 8.09 -0.79 0.22
C ALA A 11 9.59 -1.08 0.10
N ALA A 12 10.02 -2.31 0.44
CA ALA A 12 11.42 -2.71 0.33
C ALA A 12 11.98 -2.60 -1.10
N LYS A 13 11.17 -2.92 -2.11
CA LYS A 13 11.63 -2.91 -3.51
C LYS A 13 11.71 -1.52 -4.12
N HIS A 14 10.78 -0.63 -3.78
CA HIS A 14 10.60 0.64 -4.50
C HIS A 14 10.95 1.89 -3.67
N PHE A 15 10.96 1.76 -2.34
CA PHE A 15 11.08 2.90 -1.43
C PHE A 15 12.24 2.76 -0.45
N ALA A 16 13.08 1.73 -0.56
CA ALA A 16 14.22 1.52 0.34
C ALA A 16 15.05 2.79 0.56
N GLY A 17 15.40 3.06 1.82
CA GLY A 17 16.16 4.24 2.22
C GLY A 17 15.41 5.57 2.19
N GLN A 18 14.15 5.61 1.73
CA GLN A 18 13.36 6.86 1.71
C GLN A 18 12.70 7.11 3.06
N SER A 19 12.93 8.31 3.59
CA SER A 19 12.30 8.83 4.81
C SER A 19 11.08 9.70 4.50
N ASN A 20 10.36 10.15 5.54
CA ASN A 20 9.18 11.03 5.42
C ASN A 20 8.04 10.44 4.57
N LEU A 21 7.90 9.11 4.56
CA LEU A 21 6.79 8.44 3.90
C LEU A 21 5.60 8.24 4.85
N VAL A 22 4.43 8.07 4.24
CA VAL A 22 3.21 7.63 4.91
C VAL A 22 2.68 6.37 4.24
N LEU A 23 2.06 5.51 5.04
CA LEU A 23 1.23 4.42 4.58
C LEU A 23 -0.24 4.86 4.67
N VAL A 24 -0.98 4.67 3.57
CA VAL A 24 -2.39 5.05 3.47
C VAL A 24 -3.21 3.81 3.18
N ALA A 25 -4.23 3.54 4.00
CA ALA A 25 -5.15 2.43 3.79
C ALA A 25 -6.47 2.90 3.20
N PHE A 26 -7.01 2.07 2.33
CA PHE A 26 -8.31 2.25 1.68
C PHE A 26 -9.07 0.94 1.76
N ASP A 27 -10.39 1.03 1.88
CA ASP A 27 -11.28 -0.11 1.65
C ASP A 27 -11.41 -0.32 0.13
N ALA A 28 -10.95 -1.47 -0.36
CA ALA A 28 -10.97 -1.82 -1.76
C ALA A 28 -12.41 -1.85 -2.34
N ASP A 29 -13.40 -2.25 -1.54
CA ASP A 29 -14.79 -2.34 -1.96
C ASP A 29 -15.42 -0.96 -2.21
N THR A 30 -14.84 0.09 -1.62
CA THR A 30 -15.28 1.49 -1.79
C THR A 30 -14.65 2.20 -2.99
N LEU A 31 -13.61 1.64 -3.61
CA LEU A 31 -12.90 2.25 -4.75
C LEU A 31 -13.62 2.05 -6.10
N GLY A 32 -14.71 1.28 -6.08
CA GLY A 32 -15.61 1.13 -7.22
C GLY A 32 -15.04 0.29 -8.38
N PRO A 33 -15.75 0.25 -9.51
CA PRO A 33 -15.49 -0.71 -10.60
C PRO A 33 -14.20 -0.45 -11.38
N ASN A 34 -13.55 0.71 -11.17
CA ASN A 34 -12.28 1.04 -11.79
C ASN A 34 -11.07 0.46 -11.04
N LEU A 35 -11.28 -0.15 -9.87
CA LEU A 35 -10.26 -0.96 -9.20
C LEU A 35 -10.21 -2.34 -9.86
N LYS A 36 -9.10 -2.65 -10.52
CA LYS A 36 -8.89 -3.94 -11.18
C LYS A 36 -7.81 -4.73 -10.47
N TRP A 37 -8.04 -6.03 -10.33
CA TRP A 37 -7.07 -6.99 -9.82
C TRP A 37 -6.37 -7.66 -10.99
N GLU A 38 -5.08 -7.37 -11.18
CA GLU A 38 -4.34 -7.82 -12.35
C GLU A 38 -3.03 -8.52 -11.94
N PRO A 39 -2.60 -9.58 -12.66
CA PRO A 39 -1.34 -10.24 -12.37
C PRO A 39 -0.16 -9.27 -12.50
N SER A 40 0.76 -9.35 -11.54
CA SER A 40 1.98 -8.55 -11.52
C SER A 40 3.15 -9.39 -11.00
N ARG A 41 3.90 -8.92 -9.99
CA ARG A 41 5.07 -9.59 -9.43
C ARG A 41 4.73 -11.04 -9.01
N GLY A 42 5.46 -12.00 -9.57
CA GLY A 42 5.28 -13.43 -9.26
C GLY A 42 3.92 -14.00 -9.68
N GLY A 43 3.17 -13.32 -10.55
CA GLY A 43 1.82 -13.74 -10.96
C GLY A 43 0.73 -13.43 -9.93
N ALA A 44 1.06 -12.87 -8.78
CA ALA A 44 0.07 -12.44 -7.78
C ALA A 44 -0.75 -11.26 -8.30
N LEU A 45 -2.01 -11.17 -7.88
CA LEU A 45 -2.90 -10.07 -8.25
C LEU A 45 -2.61 -8.83 -7.41
N PHE A 46 -2.44 -7.69 -8.08
CA PHE A 46 -2.32 -6.39 -7.44
C PHE A 46 -3.51 -5.51 -7.81
N PRO A 47 -4.02 -4.70 -6.86
CA PRO A 47 -5.05 -3.72 -7.16
C PRO A 47 -4.48 -2.50 -7.89
N HIS A 48 -5.03 -2.22 -9.07
CA HIS A 48 -4.75 -1.04 -9.88
C HIS A 48 -6.03 -0.21 -10.03
N LEU A 49 -6.00 1.04 -9.57
CA LEU A 49 -7.12 1.97 -9.69
C LEU A 49 -6.99 2.76 -10.98
N TYR A 50 -7.89 2.54 -11.93
CA TYR A 50 -7.97 3.26 -13.21
C TYR A 50 -8.89 4.50 -13.09
N ALA A 51 -8.68 5.29 -12.05
CA ALA A 51 -9.43 6.51 -11.76
C ALA A 51 -8.59 7.43 -10.88
N ALA A 52 -9.04 8.68 -10.69
CA ALA A 52 -8.46 9.54 -9.67
C ALA A 52 -8.62 8.90 -8.28
N LEU A 53 -7.57 8.97 -7.45
CA LEU A 53 -7.61 8.47 -6.08
C LEU A 53 -8.51 9.37 -5.22
N PRO A 54 -9.64 8.88 -4.69
CA PRO A 54 -10.47 9.65 -3.77
C PRO A 54 -9.80 9.73 -2.39
N THR A 55 -8.84 10.63 -2.19
CA THR A 55 -8.04 10.71 -0.95
C THR A 55 -8.88 10.85 0.32
N ALA A 56 -10.08 11.41 0.23
CA ALA A 56 -11.03 11.53 1.35
C ALA A 56 -11.61 10.19 1.82
N SER A 57 -11.49 9.11 1.04
CA SER A 57 -11.94 7.76 1.44
C SER A 57 -10.86 6.93 2.13
N ALA A 58 -9.70 7.53 2.45
CA ALA A 58 -8.68 6.86 3.23
C ALA A 58 -9.24 6.46 4.61
N LEU A 59 -9.13 5.17 4.96
CA LEU A 59 -9.51 4.67 6.27
C LEU A 59 -8.59 5.24 7.35
N TRP A 60 -7.30 5.33 7.02
CA TRP A 60 -6.29 5.95 7.86
C TRP A 60 -5.02 6.29 7.07
N VAL A 61 -4.24 7.19 7.66
CA VAL A 61 -2.88 7.55 7.23
C VAL A 61 -1.97 7.39 8.43
N LYS A 62 -0.86 6.67 8.27
CA LYS A 62 0.15 6.48 9.33
C LYS A 62 1.54 6.83 8.80
N PRO A 63 2.43 7.42 9.61
CA PRO A 63 3.84 7.52 9.26
C PRO A 63 4.41 6.12 8.95
N LEU A 64 5.30 6.05 7.97
CA LEU A 64 6.03 4.85 7.61
C LEU A 64 7.52 5.10 7.83
N PRO A 65 8.00 5.03 9.10
CA PRO A 65 9.37 5.40 9.43
C PRO A 65 10.37 4.39 8.88
N LEU A 66 11.56 4.89 8.55
CA LEU A 66 12.68 4.09 8.10
C LEU A 66 13.46 3.55 9.31
N GLY A 67 13.64 2.24 9.38
CA GLY A 67 14.46 1.56 10.38
C GLY A 67 15.96 1.70 10.12
N PRO A 68 16.80 1.33 11.09
CA PRO A 68 18.26 1.41 10.99
C PRO A 68 18.85 0.46 9.94
N ASP A 69 18.09 -0.55 9.50
CA ASP A 69 18.43 -1.50 8.45
C ASP A 69 18.06 -1.03 7.04
N GLY A 70 17.49 0.18 6.91
CA GLY A 70 17.02 0.72 5.64
C GLY A 70 15.67 0.17 5.18
N HIS A 71 14.97 -0.61 6.02
CA HIS A 71 13.61 -1.08 5.79
C HIS A 71 12.58 -0.27 6.57
N HIS A 72 11.38 -0.12 6.02
CA HIS A 72 10.30 0.58 6.72
C HIS A 72 9.69 -0.27 7.83
N ILE A 73 9.35 0.40 8.94
CA ILE A 73 8.66 -0.23 10.06
C ILE A 73 7.15 -0.12 9.83
N PHE A 74 6.52 -1.25 9.55
CA PHE A 74 5.07 -1.32 9.30
C PHE A 74 4.27 -1.38 10.61
N PRO A 75 3.10 -0.71 10.68
CA PRO A 75 2.13 -0.95 11.75
C PRO A 75 1.50 -2.35 11.59
N ASP A 76 0.77 -2.84 12.61
CA ASP A 76 -0.08 -4.02 12.41
C ASP A 76 -1.14 -3.72 11.34
N LEU A 77 -1.14 -4.54 10.28
CA LEU A 77 -2.02 -4.39 9.11
C LEU A 77 -3.29 -5.26 9.21
N ARG A 78 -3.41 -6.13 10.22
CA ARG A 78 -4.51 -7.11 10.35
C ARG A 78 -5.79 -6.52 10.95
N SER A 79 -5.88 -5.21 11.12
CA SER A 79 -7.04 -4.51 11.69
C SER A 79 -7.75 -3.60 10.66
N ILE A 80 -7.59 -3.91 9.37
CA ILE A 80 -8.30 -3.23 8.27
C ILE A 80 -9.46 -4.13 7.85
#